data_AF-A0AAV5VMJ2-F1
#
_entry.id   AF-A0AAV5VMJ2-F1
#
_cell.length_a   1.000
_cell.length_b   1.000
_cell.length_c   1.000
_cell.angle_alpha   90.00
_cell.angle_beta   90.00
_cell.angle_gamma   90.00
#
_symmetry.space_group_name_H-M   'P 1'
#
loop_
_entity.id
_entity.type
_entity.pdbx_description
1 polymer ?
#
loop_
_entity_poly.entity_id
_entity_poly.type
_entity_poly.pdbx_seq_one_letter_code
_entity_poly.pdbx_strand_id
1 'polypeptide(L)'
;VKQALNSIGAVASTIGKMFIDIHRYSTLRKRDFSENRWSNSFVFRLLLLQFVISAIASIPVWPAGYEIRNINGADVITALANTNLLILKTIFVSSYLIYIVCNTIFTILASRELVIMRRIVEGNEETIRALLVNQRSIFIVVVACSMSHLIKALHQLHFGPL
;
A
#
# COMPACT_ATOMS: atom_id res chain seq x y z
N VAL A 1 -4.59 -3.36 -22.25
CA VAL A 1 -3.68 -4.29 -21.53
C VAL A 1 -2.64 -3.60 -20.64
N LYS A 2 -1.72 -2.78 -21.18
CA LYS A 2 -0.65 -2.13 -20.39
C LYS A 2 -1.16 -1.34 -19.18
N GLN A 3 -2.25 -0.59 -19.34
CA GLN A 3 -2.84 0.22 -18.27
C GLN A 3 -3.48 -0.63 -17.16
N ALA A 4 -4.11 -1.75 -17.52
CA ALA A 4 -4.63 -2.71 -16.55
C ALA A 4 -3.50 -3.38 -15.76
N LEU A 5 -2.41 -3.79 -16.42
CA LEU A 5 -1.23 -4.35 -15.74
C LEU A 5 -0.58 -3.34 -14.77
N ASN A 6 -0.46 -2.08 -15.19
CA ASN A 6 0.04 -1.00 -14.33
C ASN A 6 -0.87 -0.80 -13.11
N SER A 7 -2.19 -0.88 -13.32
CA SER A 7 -3.17 -0.77 -12.24
C SER A 7 -3.06 -1.91 -11.23
N ILE A 8 -3.01 -3.15 -11.72
CA ILE A 8 -2.81 -4.35 -10.90
C ILE A 8 -1.53 -4.20 -10.07
N GLY A 9 -0.42 -3.81 -10.69
CA GLY A 9 0.86 -3.64 -10.01
C GLY A 9 0.82 -2.56 -8.92
N ALA A 10 0.18 -1.43 -9.19
CA ALA A 10 0.06 -0.34 -8.24
C ALA A 10 -0.80 -0.72 -7.01
N VAL A 11 -1.95 -1.36 -7.23
CA VAL A 11 -2.83 -1.84 -6.14
C VAL A 11 -2.13 -2.95 -5.35
N ALA A 12 -1.51 -3.92 -6.03
CA ALA A 12 -0.80 -5.03 -5.40
C ALA A 12 0.34 -4.53 -4.51
N SER A 13 1.16 -3.58 -5.00
CA SER A 13 2.23 -2.97 -4.22
C SER A 13 1.71 -2.28 -2.95
N THR A 14 0.55 -1.64 -3.03
CA THR A 14 -0.04 -0.91 -1.91
C THR A 14 -0.58 -1.88 -0.85
N ILE A 15 -1.25 -2.96 -1.28
CA ILE A 15 -1.71 -4.04 -0.38
C ILE A 15 -0.51 -4.75 0.26
N GLY A 16 0.54 -5.04 -0.50
CA GLY A 16 1.74 -5.68 0.02
C GLY A 16 2.40 -4.88 1.14
N LYS A 17 2.49 -3.56 1.01
CA LYS A 17 2.96 -2.67 2.09
C LYS A 17 2.08 -2.74 3.33
N MET A 18 0.76 -2.75 3.15
CA MET A 18 -0.17 -2.93 4.27
C MET A 18 0.07 -4.24 5.02
N PHE A 19 0.35 -5.35 4.31
CA PHE A 19 0.70 -6.62 4.96
C PHE A 19 2.02 -6.55 5.73
N ILE A 20 3.01 -5.81 5.25
CA ILE A 20 4.27 -5.58 5.98
C ILE A 20 3.99 -4.85 7.30
N ASP A 21 3.15 -3.80 7.28
CA ASP A 21 2.78 -3.05 8.49
C ASP A 21 2.02 -3.92 9.50
N ILE A 22 1.09 -4.75 9.01
CA ILE A 22 0.35 -5.72 9.83
C ILE A 22 1.30 -6.76 10.44
N HIS A 23 2.19 -7.33 9.63
CA HIS A 23 3.20 -8.30 10.09
C HIS A 23 4.02 -7.70 11.21
N ARG A 24 4.54 -6.48 10.99
CA ARG A 24 5.36 -5.77 11.97
C ARG A 24 4.63 -5.50 13.27
N TYR A 25 3.39 -4.99 13.22
CA TYR A 25 2.57 -4.84 14.42
C TYR A 25 2.37 -6.18 15.13
N SER A 26 2.08 -7.23 14.36
CA SER A 26 1.91 -8.58 14.88
C SER A 26 3.15 -9.03 15.65
N THR A 27 4.35 -8.91 15.06
CA THR A 27 5.64 -9.28 15.66
C THR A 27 5.86 -8.53 16.96
N LEU A 28 5.71 -7.20 16.95
CA LEU A 28 5.87 -6.35 18.15
C LEU A 28 4.91 -6.73 19.28
N ARG A 29 3.64 -7.00 18.97
CA ARG A 29 2.61 -7.29 20.00
C ARG A 29 2.92 -8.52 20.86
N LYS A 30 3.53 -9.58 20.30
CA LYS A 30 3.85 -10.76 21.12
C LYS A 30 5.24 -10.72 21.74
N ARG A 31 6.00 -9.62 21.57
CA ARG A 31 7.34 -9.41 22.15
C ARG A 31 8.35 -10.49 21.75
N ASP A 32 8.04 -11.21 20.69
CA ASP A 32 8.89 -12.21 20.09
C ASP A 32 9.44 -11.59 18.81
N PHE A 33 10.72 -11.22 18.83
CA PHE A 33 11.43 -10.61 17.71
C PHE A 33 11.85 -11.63 16.66
N SER A 34 11.39 -12.88 16.79
CA SER A 34 11.45 -13.89 15.74
C SER A 34 10.74 -13.39 14.48
N GLU A 35 11.51 -13.13 13.43
CA GLU A 35 11.01 -12.75 12.10
C GLU A 35 10.22 -13.89 11.43
N ASN A 36 10.40 -15.14 11.87
CA ASN A 36 9.86 -16.32 11.21
C ASN A 36 8.49 -16.77 11.79
N ARG A 37 7.68 -15.82 12.25
CA ARG A 37 6.39 -16.15 12.88
C ARG A 37 5.34 -16.56 11.87
N TRP A 38 5.27 -15.87 10.73
CA TRP A 38 4.31 -16.23 9.70
C TRP A 38 4.81 -17.47 9.00
N SER A 39 4.02 -18.55 9.06
CA SER A 39 4.35 -19.76 8.31
C SER A 39 4.42 -19.42 6.82
N ASN A 40 5.32 -20.08 6.08
CA ASN A 40 5.45 -19.89 4.63
C ASN A 40 4.11 -20.06 3.92
N SER A 41 3.26 -20.99 4.39
CA SER A 41 1.91 -21.18 3.87
C SER A 41 0.99 -19.98 4.12
N PHE A 42 1.09 -19.32 5.28
CA PHE A 42 0.33 -18.10 5.56
C PHE A 42 0.78 -16.93 4.69
N VAL A 43 2.10 -16.73 4.56
CA VAL A 43 2.68 -15.71 3.67
C VAL A 43 2.23 -15.93 2.22
N PHE A 44 2.27 -17.17 1.74
CA PHE A 44 1.83 -17.51 0.38
C PHE A 44 0.34 -17.20 0.16
N ARG A 45 -0.52 -17.51 1.12
CA ARG A 45 -1.95 -17.17 1.05
C ARG A 45 -2.19 -15.66 1.00
N LEU A 46 -1.42 -14.87 1.76
CA LEU A 46 -1.50 -13.41 1.71
C LEU A 46 -1.03 -12.86 0.36
N LEU A 47 0.07 -13.38 -0.18
CA LEU A 47 0.54 -12.99 -1.52
C LEU A 47 -0.51 -13.30 -2.59
N LEU A 48 -1.11 -14.49 -2.54
CA LEU A 48 -2.17 -14.86 -3.46
C LEU A 48 -3.38 -13.92 -3.33
N LEU A 49 -3.78 -13.61 -2.09
CA LEU A 49 -4.87 -12.66 -1.82
C LEU A 49 -4.56 -11.26 -2.37
N GLN A 50 -3.32 -10.77 -2.22
CA GLN A 50 -2.87 -9.49 -2.78
C GLN A 50 -3.08 -9.44 -4.31
N PHE A 51 -2.68 -10.49 -5.03
CA PHE A 51 -2.86 -10.54 -6.48
C PHE A 51 -4.32 -10.68 -6.89
N VAL A 52 -5.11 -11.49 -6.17
CA VAL A 52 -6.54 -11.67 -6.44
C VAL A 52 -7.31 -10.37 -6.25
N ILE A 53 -7.11 -9.66 -5.14
CA ILE A 53 -7.79 -8.38 -4.88
C ILE A 53 -7.40 -7.35 -5.94
N SER A 54 -6.13 -7.30 -6.33
CA SER A 54 -5.63 -6.37 -7.35
C SER A 54 -6.17 -6.67 -8.74
N ALA A 55 -6.35 -7.95 -9.07
CA ALA A 55 -6.99 -8.38 -10.30
C ALA A 55 -8.48 -7.99 -10.33
N ILE A 56 -9.21 -8.24 -9.23
CA ILE A 56 -10.63 -7.86 -9.10
C ILE A 56 -10.82 -6.35 -9.23
N ALA A 57 -9.97 -5.56 -8.55
CA ALA A 57 -10.00 -4.10 -8.63
C ALA A 57 -9.74 -3.56 -10.05
N SER A 58 -9.15 -4.38 -10.94
CA SER A 58 -8.82 -4.01 -12.32
C SER A 58 -9.86 -4.49 -13.33
N ILE A 59 -10.89 -5.25 -12.92
CA ILE A 59 -12.00 -5.68 -13.78
C ILE A 59 -12.71 -4.49 -14.44
N PRO A 60 -13.00 -3.36 -13.76
CA PRO A 60 -13.66 -2.22 -14.41
C PRO A 60 -12.84 -1.59 -15.54
N VAL A 61 -11.53 -1.84 -15.58
CA VAL A 61 -10.61 -1.34 -16.62
C VAL A 61 -10.52 -2.33 -17.79
N TRP A 62 -11.02 -3.55 -17.63
CA TRP A 62 -10.93 -4.64 -18.61
C TRP A 62 -12.32 -5.24 -18.87
N PRO A 63 -13.05 -4.87 -19.94
CA PRO A 63 -12.62 -4.30 -21.21
C PRO A 63 -13.14 -2.88 -21.38
N ALA A 64 -12.41 -1.89 -20.86
CA ALA A 64 -12.81 -0.50 -20.99
C ALA A 64 -12.83 -0.07 -22.46
N GLY A 65 -13.93 0.58 -22.87
CA GLY A 65 -14.03 1.25 -24.17
C GLY A 65 -12.90 2.28 -24.32
N TYR A 66 -12.17 2.17 -25.42
CA TYR A 66 -11.16 3.14 -25.82
C TYR A 66 -11.82 4.24 -26.65
N GLU A 67 -11.48 5.51 -26.40
CA GLU A 67 -11.84 6.60 -27.29
C GLU A 67 -10.95 6.51 -28.55
N ILE A 68 -11.58 6.16 -29.66
CA ILE A 68 -10.96 6.15 -30.98
C ILE A 68 -11.14 7.54 -31.57
N ARG A 69 -10.03 8.24 -31.84
CA ARG A 69 -10.04 9.49 -32.60
C ARG A 69 -9.46 9.22 -33.98
N ASN A 70 -10.18 9.66 -35.01
CA ASN A 70 -9.65 9.63 -36.36
C ASN A 70 -8.67 10.81 -36.54
N ILE A 71 -7.38 10.50 -36.68
CA ILE A 71 -6.33 11.49 -36.98
C ILE A 71 -5.76 11.11 -38.35
N ASN A 72 -5.91 11.99 -39.33
CA ASN A 72 -5.44 11.79 -40.71
C ASN A 72 -5.99 10.52 -41.40
N GLY A 73 -7.27 10.19 -41.19
CA GLY A 73 -7.89 9.02 -41.81
C GLY A 73 -7.55 7.68 -41.14
N ALA A 74 -6.69 7.68 -40.13
CA ALA A 74 -6.39 6.53 -39.31
C ALA A 74 -7.09 6.64 -37.95
N ASP A 75 -7.77 5.57 -37.56
CA ASP A 75 -8.36 5.44 -36.24
C ASP A 75 -7.26 5.18 -35.20
N VAL A 76 -6.96 6.19 -34.40
CA VAL A 76 -5.95 6.11 -33.34
C VAL A 76 -6.66 6.04 -31.99
N ILE A 77 -6.33 5.00 -31.22
CA ILE A 77 -6.72 4.87 -29.82
C ILE A 77 -5.97 5.96 -29.04
N THR A 78 -6.70 7.00 -28.60
CA THR A 78 -6.08 8.18 -27.99
C THR A 78 -6.19 8.17 -26.47
N ALA A 79 -7.31 7.71 -25.91
CA ALA A 79 -7.52 7.68 -24.46
C ALA A 79 -8.46 6.56 -24.03
N LEU A 80 -8.49 6.31 -22.71
CA LEU A 80 -9.53 5.50 -22.08
C LEU A 80 -10.81 6.35 -22.00
N ALA A 81 -11.99 5.76 -22.21
CA ALA A 81 -13.23 6.52 -22.05
C ALA A 81 -13.31 7.20 -20.68
N ASN A 82 -13.74 8.47 -20.67
CA ASN A 82 -13.80 9.33 -19.48
C ASN A 82 -14.44 8.65 -18.26
N THR A 83 -15.50 7.86 -18.48
CA THR A 83 -16.19 7.10 -17.41
C THR A 83 -15.27 6.08 -16.74
N ASN A 84 -14.49 5.33 -17.52
CA ASN A 84 -13.57 4.32 -17.00
C ASN A 84 -12.37 4.96 -16.29
N LEU A 85 -11.95 6.15 -16.75
CA LEU A 85 -10.90 6.92 -16.10
C LEU A 85 -11.34 7.41 -14.72
N LEU A 86 -12.57 7.92 -14.60
CA LEU A 86 -13.14 8.37 -13.33
C LEU A 86 -13.32 7.22 -12.31
N ILE A 87 -13.75 6.05 -12.79
CA ILE A 87 -13.82 4.84 -11.96
C ILE A 87 -12.41 4.47 -11.44
N LEU A 88 -11.42 4.43 -12.33
CA LEU A 88 -10.06 4.07 -11.98
C LEU A 88 -9.43 5.05 -10.97
N LYS A 89 -9.65 6.36 -11.18
CA LYS A 89 -9.23 7.42 -10.25
C LYS A 89 -9.86 7.22 -8.87
N THR A 90 -11.15 6.91 -8.81
CA THR A 90 -11.86 6.67 -7.55
C THR A 90 -11.30 5.45 -6.80
N ILE A 91 -10.99 4.37 -7.51
CA ILE A 91 -10.38 3.15 -6.94
C ILE A 91 -8.98 3.45 -6.37
N PHE A 92 -8.15 4.20 -7.09
CA PHE A 92 -6.81 4.55 -6.58
C PHE A 92 -6.85 5.49 -5.39
N VAL A 93 -7.65 6.56 -5.46
CA VAL A 93 -7.75 7.51 -4.35
C VAL A 93 -8.30 6.81 -3.10
N SER A 94 -9.34 5.99 -3.22
CA SER A 94 -9.89 5.24 -2.09
C SER A 94 -8.88 4.24 -1.52
N SER A 95 -8.18 3.46 -2.36
CA SER A 95 -7.16 2.51 -1.88
C SER A 95 -5.98 3.20 -1.19
N TYR A 96 -5.53 4.36 -1.67
CA TYR A 96 -4.50 5.14 -0.99
C TYR A 96 -4.97 5.73 0.34
N LEU A 97 -6.21 6.23 0.41
CA LEU A 97 -6.77 6.71 1.67
C LEU A 97 -6.89 5.59 2.71
N ILE A 98 -7.42 4.42 2.31
CA ILE A 98 -7.51 3.24 3.17
C ILE A 98 -6.11 2.85 3.66
N TYR A 99 -5.13 2.79 2.77
CA TYR A 99 -3.74 2.50 3.13
C TYR A 99 -3.19 3.48 4.16
N ILE A 100 -3.35 4.79 3.93
CA ILE A 100 -2.86 5.83 4.86
C ILE A 100 -3.50 5.68 6.24
N VAL A 101 -4.81 5.45 6.31
CA VAL A 101 -5.53 5.25 7.57
C VAL A 101 -5.05 3.99 8.28
N CYS A 102 -5.00 2.85 7.59
CA CYS A 102 -4.53 1.59 8.16
C CYS A 102 -3.08 1.69 8.66
N ASN A 103 -2.18 2.24 7.84
CA ASN A 103 -0.78 2.42 8.19
C ASN A 103 -0.61 3.33 9.42
N THR A 104 -1.39 4.42 9.50
CA THR A 104 -1.38 5.31 10.68
C THR A 104 -1.83 4.57 11.93
N ILE A 105 -2.92 3.80 11.86
CA ILE A 105 -3.43 3.01 12.99
C ILE A 105 -2.39 1.98 13.45
N PHE A 106 -1.85 1.16 12.53
CA PHE A 106 -0.85 0.14 12.88
C PHE A 106 0.44 0.75 13.40
N THR A 107 0.86 1.91 12.89
CA THR A 107 2.01 2.64 13.40
C THR A 107 1.79 3.12 14.83
N ILE A 108 0.61 3.69 15.14
CA ILE A 108 0.25 4.11 16.51
C ILE A 108 0.23 2.89 17.44
N LEU A 109 -0.41 1.79 17.03
CA LEU A 109 -0.49 0.57 17.82
C LEU A 109 0.91 -0.04 18.07
N ALA A 110 1.76 -0.09 17.04
CA ALA A 110 3.14 -0.54 17.16
C ALA A 110 3.94 0.33 18.14
N SER A 111 3.80 1.66 18.05
CA SER A 111 4.44 2.60 18.97
C SER A 111 3.96 2.41 20.41
N ARG A 112 2.67 2.13 20.65
CA ARG A 112 2.15 1.81 21.99
C ARG A 112 2.77 0.55 22.57
N GLU A 113 2.81 -0.55 21.80
CA GLU A 113 3.43 -1.80 22.25
C GLU A 113 4.91 -1.65 22.57
N LEU A 114 5.61 -0.79 21.83
CA LEU A 114 7.01 -0.49 22.07
C LEU A 114 7.24 0.32 23.34
N VAL A 115 6.36 1.27 23.68
CA VAL A 115 6.41 1.96 24.97
C VAL A 115 6.21 0.98 26.12
N ILE A 116 5.31 -0.01 25.95
CA ILE A 116 5.10 -1.07 26.94
C ILE A 116 6.36 -1.93 27.07
N MET A 117 6.96 -2.36 25.95
CA MET A 117 8.22 -3.13 25.97
C MET A 117 9.36 -2.35 26.62
N ARG A 118 9.47 -1.04 26.36
CA ARG A 118 10.47 -0.18 27.00
C ARG A 118 10.39 -0.25 28.52
N ARG A 119 9.18 -0.23 29.09
CA ARG A 119 8.97 -0.33 30.55
C ARG A 119 9.40 -1.69 31.12
N ILE A 120 9.23 -2.77 30.34
CA ILE A 120 9.59 -4.13 30.77
C ILE A 120 11.11 -4.35 30.73
N VAL A 121 11.81 -3.66 29.83
CA VAL A 121 13.26 -3.79 29.61
C VAL A 121 14.05 -2.72 30.38
N GLU A 122 13.40 -2.00 31.31
CA GLU A 122 14.07 -1.04 32.20
C GLU A 122 15.21 -1.73 32.97
N GLY A 123 16.45 -1.37 32.63
CA GLY A 123 17.67 -2.00 33.17
C GLY A 123 18.64 -2.56 32.11
N ASN A 124 18.22 -2.73 30.85
CA ASN A 124 19.09 -3.14 29.75
C ASN A 124 19.21 -2.03 28.69
N GLU A 125 20.15 -1.10 28.92
CA GLU A 125 20.34 0.09 28.08
C GLU A 125 20.65 -0.24 26.62
N GLU A 126 21.40 -1.31 26.36
CA GLU A 126 21.75 -1.73 24.99
C GLU A 126 20.50 -2.13 24.20
N THR A 127 19.60 -2.91 24.82
CA THR A 127 18.35 -3.35 24.18
C THR A 127 17.40 -2.17 23.94
N ILE A 128 17.31 -1.24 24.90
CA ILE A 128 16.50 -0.01 24.76
C ILE A 128 17.01 0.85 23.60
N ARG A 129 18.34 1.01 23.49
CA ARG A 129 18.95 1.82 22.42
C ARG A 129 18.69 1.21 21.04
N ALA A 130 18.86 -0.11 20.90
CA ALA A 130 18.57 -0.82 19.66
C ALA A 130 17.08 -0.68 19.26
N LEU A 131 16.16 -0.80 20.22
CA LEU A 131 14.72 -0.61 20.00
C LEU A 131 14.37 0.81 19.51
N LEU A 132 14.96 1.84 20.12
CA LEU A 132 14.71 3.24 19.76
C LEU A 132 15.23 3.57 18.35
N VAL A 133 16.43 3.08 18.01
CA VAL A 133 17.00 3.26 16.66
C VAL A 133 16.10 2.60 15.62
N ASN A 134 15.66 1.36 15.87
CA ASN A 134 14.77 0.64 14.96
C ASN A 134 13.43 1.38 14.79
N GLN A 135 12.86 1.90 15.89
CA GLN A 135 11.64 2.71 15.87
C GLN A 135 11.75 3.94 14.98
N ARG A 136 12.84 4.70 15.15
CA ARG A 136 13.07 5.93 14.38
C ARG A 136 13.17 5.62 12.89
N SER A 137 13.92 4.59 12.52
CA SER A 137 14.03 4.15 11.13
C SER A 137 12.68 3.82 10.53
N ILE A 138 11.82 3.11 11.28
CA ILE A 138 10.54 2.71 10.70
C ILE A 138 9.54 3.87 10.67
N PHE A 139 9.54 4.76 11.67
CA PHE A 139 8.73 5.98 11.61
C PHE A 139 9.07 6.81 10.37
N ILE A 140 10.37 6.96 10.05
CA ILE A 140 10.82 7.65 8.84
C ILE A 140 10.28 6.96 7.58
N VAL A 141 10.39 5.62 7.48
CA VAL A 141 9.88 4.86 6.33
C VAL A 141 8.38 5.02 6.16
N VAL A 142 7.61 4.90 7.25
CA VAL A 142 6.15 5.06 7.26
C VAL A 142 5.74 6.45 6.81
N VAL A 143 6.38 7.49 7.34
CA VAL A 143 6.10 8.88 6.98
C VAL A 143 6.45 9.14 5.52
N ALA A 144 7.64 8.74 5.07
CA ALA A 144 8.07 8.90 3.68
C ALA A 144 7.13 8.17 2.70
N CYS A 145 6.70 6.95 3.06
CA CYS A 145 5.76 6.17 2.26
C CYS A 145 4.37 6.83 2.21
N SER A 146 3.85 7.27 3.35
CA SER A 146 2.55 7.95 3.44
C SER A 146 2.55 9.28 2.69
N MET A 147 3.62 10.07 2.81
CA MET A 147 3.81 11.31 2.04
C MET A 147 3.87 11.01 0.53
N SER A 148 4.60 9.97 0.12
CA SER A 148 4.68 9.57 -1.29
C SER A 148 3.31 9.17 -1.85
N HIS A 149 2.52 8.41 -1.09
CA HIS A 149 1.17 8.02 -1.47
C HIS A 149 0.19 9.20 -1.47
N LEU A 150 0.34 10.14 -0.52
CA LEU A 150 -0.45 11.36 -0.48
C LEU A 150 -0.15 12.26 -1.69
N ILE A 151 1.12 12.46 -2.04
CA ILE A 151 1.52 13.21 -3.23
C ILE A 151 0.95 12.56 -4.49
N LYS A 152 1.00 11.22 -4.60
CA LYS A 152 0.39 10.50 -5.73
C LYS A 152 -1.11 10.67 -5.79
N ALA A 153 -1.81 10.58 -4.66
CA ALA A 153 -3.25 10.78 -4.59
C ALA A 153 -3.63 12.22 -5.00
N LEU A 154 -2.91 13.23 -4.49
CA LEU A 154 -3.10 14.63 -4.86
C LEU A 154 -2.80 14.88 -6.35
N HIS A 155 -1.71 14.31 -6.86
CA HIS A 155 -1.37 14.39 -8.28
C HIS A 155 -2.44 13.76 -9.16
N GLN A 156 -2.96 12.58 -8.80
CA GLN A 156 -4.08 11.96 -9.52
C GLN A 156 -5.37 12.78 -9.40
N LEU A 157 -5.59 13.45 -8.27
CA LEU A 157 -6.74 14.30 -8.04
C LEU A 157 -6.70 15.57 -8.91
N HIS A 158 -5.52 16.20 -9.02
CA HIS A 158 -5.34 17.52 -9.64
C HIS A 158 -4.85 17.50 -11.10
N PHE A 159 -3.97 16.55 -11.46
CA PHE A 159 -3.26 16.50 -12.75
C PHE A 159 -3.48 15.21 -13.55
N GLY A 160 -4.26 14.25 -13.04
CA GLY A 160 -4.60 13.04 -13.79
C GLY A 160 -5.37 13.39 -15.07
N PRO A 161 -4.96 12.87 -16.26
CA PRO A 161 -5.54 13.28 -17.54
C PRO A 161 -7.03 12.93 -17.63
N LEU A 162 -7.79 13.78 -18.32
CA LEU A 162 -9.03 13.42 -19.03
C LEU A 162 -8.64 12.69 -20.33
#